data_AF-A0A1D2TJZ2-F1
#
_entry.id   AF-A0A1D2TJZ2-F1
#
_cell.length_a   1.000
_cell.length_b   1.000
_cell.length_c   1.000
_cell.angle_alpha   90.00
_cell.angle_beta   90.00
_cell.angle_gamma   90.00
#
_symmetry.space_group_name_H-M   'P 1'
#
loop_
_entity.id
_entity.type
_entity.pdbx_description
1 polymer ?
#
loop_
_entity_poly.entity_id
_entity_poly.type
_entity_poly.pdbx_seq_one_letter_code
_entity_poly.pdbx_strand_id
1 'polypeptide(L)'
;MKKLLTTAITLFFFYGGLLAQQGKIILDGIPYKPVISFEDGTNMSDANTDGVIYKKIKGKFYKRVYDGAIKTSWYGAAGDGRTDDSKAVQKAITWCVENRKNLEVDGMHLIRTPLIIDRKVDSSKFYEYFILSSNSGGGFVTDTAIPIFTSSIPFTGSPVSQLVNFRDITFRTTDNNLASFVLDSSKFLRIQFVNCSFNGIKLLNANKYVQTIYLTNCNIRNFKGYFFKCMSNTYDFKMIGSIAEHGDGTCLYLTNPTGCSIQSSLIEGMKGTAITFNGSRGINISGNYFEGNEEADIRCDVKALCRGVAIIGNLFANINKTGNLYSIYWGPTVGAVSYGNDAMTNLHFLSDKTDVDIKDGAKNKLTNRDESKPDSVNVVIP
;
A
#
# COMPACT_ATOMS: atom_id res chain seq x y z
N MET A 1 66.10 13.51 55.26
CA MET A 1 65.05 14.49 54.90
C MET A 1 64.96 14.54 53.38
N LYS A 2 63.78 14.20 52.84
CA LYS A 2 63.14 14.71 51.59
C LYS A 2 63.96 14.68 50.27
N LYS A 3 63.43 14.30 49.09
CA LYS A 3 62.11 13.86 48.63
C LYS A 3 62.23 13.50 47.13
N LEU A 4 61.45 12.50 46.71
CA LEU A 4 60.68 12.33 45.45
C LEU A 4 61.38 12.37 44.07
N LEU A 5 61.29 11.34 43.22
CA LEU A 5 60.12 10.73 42.53
C LEU A 5 59.74 11.47 41.23
N THR A 6 60.12 10.91 40.07
CA THR A 6 59.39 11.04 38.79
C THR A 6 59.80 9.86 37.89
N THR A 7 59.23 8.67 38.09
CA THR A 7 58.03 8.12 37.44
C THR A 7 58.23 7.79 35.96
N ALA A 8 58.49 6.50 35.73
CA ALA A 8 58.30 5.80 34.48
C ALA A 8 56.80 5.77 34.10
N ILE A 9 56.41 6.41 33.01
CA ILE A 9 55.15 6.14 32.29
C ILE A 9 55.41 6.36 30.80
N THR A 10 55.95 5.36 30.12
CA THR A 10 55.89 5.28 28.65
C THR A 10 55.85 3.82 28.20
N LEU A 11 54.95 3.05 28.80
CA LEU A 11 54.68 1.66 28.36
C LEU A 11 53.23 1.27 28.68
N PHE A 12 52.26 2.12 28.32
CA PHE A 12 50.84 1.83 28.55
C PHE A 12 49.92 2.47 27.49
N PHE A 13 50.27 2.38 26.20
CA PHE A 13 49.35 2.80 25.13
C PHE A 13 49.23 1.84 23.93
N PHE A 14 49.81 0.64 24.01
CA PHE A 14 49.75 -0.35 22.91
C PHE A 14 49.08 -1.68 23.28
N TYR A 15 48.27 -1.73 24.34
CA TYR A 15 47.49 -2.93 24.72
C TYR A 15 45.99 -2.69 24.94
N GLY A 16 45.45 -1.53 24.52
CA GLY A 16 44.01 -1.22 24.61
C GLY A 16 43.17 -1.67 23.39
N GLY A 17 43.81 -2.12 22.31
CA GLY A 17 43.13 -2.42 21.04
C GLY A 17 42.83 -3.90 20.75
N LEU A 18 43.31 -4.84 21.58
CA LEU A 18 43.26 -6.28 21.27
C LEU A 18 42.34 -7.12 22.19
N LEU A 19 41.63 -6.51 23.15
CA LEU A 19 40.84 -7.23 24.18
C LEU A 19 39.30 -7.06 24.07
N ALA A 20 38.78 -6.80 22.87
CA ALA A 20 37.32 -6.85 22.60
C ALA A 20 36.94 -7.66 21.34
N GLN A 21 37.84 -8.50 20.83
CA GLN A 21 37.54 -9.48 19.78
C GLN A 21 37.26 -10.90 20.32
N GLN A 22 37.26 -11.10 21.64
CA GLN A 22 36.96 -12.39 22.23
C GLN A 22 35.44 -12.59 22.34
N GLY A 23 34.90 -13.39 21.42
CA GLY A 23 33.54 -13.92 21.54
C GLY A 23 32.82 -14.04 20.21
N LYS A 24 33.18 -13.26 19.18
CA LYS A 24 32.54 -13.42 17.88
C LYS A 24 32.95 -14.75 17.25
N ILE A 25 31.97 -15.51 16.78
CA ILE A 25 32.19 -16.71 15.95
C ILE A 25 31.66 -16.42 14.55
N ILE A 26 32.26 -17.06 13.55
CA ILE A 26 31.80 -17.01 12.17
C ILE A 26 31.18 -18.37 11.84
N LEU A 27 29.94 -18.37 11.36
CA LEU A 27 29.22 -19.56 10.91
C LEU A 27 28.73 -19.29 9.50
N ASP A 28 29.18 -20.09 8.54
CA ASP A 28 28.80 -19.94 7.12
C ASP A 28 29.05 -18.50 6.62
N GLY A 29 30.18 -17.90 7.02
CA GLY A 29 30.54 -16.52 6.69
C GLY A 29 29.79 -15.43 7.46
N ILE A 30 28.87 -15.79 8.36
CA ILE A 30 28.04 -14.84 9.11
C ILE A 30 28.59 -14.65 10.53
N PRO A 31 28.77 -13.41 11.00
CA PRO A 31 29.21 -13.14 12.36
C PRO A 31 28.09 -13.31 13.39
N TYR A 32 28.42 -13.97 14.50
CA TYR A 32 27.57 -14.15 15.67
C TYR A 32 28.34 -13.75 16.93
N LYS A 33 27.64 -13.22 17.95
CA LYS A 33 28.21 -12.88 19.27
C LYS A 33 27.49 -13.64 20.39
N PRO A 34 28.18 -14.04 21.47
CA PRO A 34 27.56 -14.73 22.60
C PRO A 34 26.56 -13.82 23.29
N VAL A 35 25.48 -14.42 23.79
CA VAL A 35 24.42 -13.72 24.54
C VAL A 35 23.93 -14.59 25.69
N ILE A 36 23.55 -13.95 26.79
CA ILE A 36 22.92 -14.61 27.94
C ILE A 36 21.47 -14.17 28.13
N SER A 37 21.06 -13.06 27.51
CA SER A 37 19.71 -12.53 27.54
C SER A 37 19.12 -12.37 26.14
N PHE A 38 17.80 -12.47 26.06
CA PHE A 38 16.98 -12.26 24.88
C PHE A 38 16.64 -10.76 24.70
N GLU A 39 15.99 -10.40 23.59
CA GLU A 39 15.67 -9.00 23.27
C GLU A 39 14.77 -8.31 24.30
N ASP A 40 13.97 -9.08 25.04
CA ASP A 40 13.09 -8.59 26.10
C ASP A 40 13.77 -8.51 27.48
N GLY A 41 15.06 -8.86 27.56
CA GLY A 41 15.83 -8.87 28.79
C GLY A 41 15.73 -10.16 29.61
N THR A 42 14.89 -11.13 29.21
CA THR A 42 14.83 -12.45 29.86
C THR A 42 16.08 -13.27 29.56
N ASN A 43 16.35 -14.32 30.35
CA ASN A 43 17.48 -15.21 30.09
C ASN A 43 17.26 -16.03 28.81
N MET A 44 18.32 -16.22 28.04
CA MET A 44 18.29 -17.10 26.86
C MET A 44 17.98 -18.55 27.26
N SER A 45 17.11 -19.17 26.46
CA SER A 45 16.77 -20.59 26.53
C SER A 45 16.68 -21.18 25.12
N ASP A 46 16.54 -22.51 25.02
CA ASP A 46 16.40 -23.20 23.72
C ASP A 46 15.14 -22.75 22.97
N ALA A 47 14.09 -22.36 23.69
CA ALA A 47 12.86 -21.82 23.11
C ALA A 47 13.06 -20.46 22.41
N ASN A 48 14.13 -19.73 22.74
CA ASN A 48 14.45 -18.45 22.08
C ASN A 48 15.30 -18.63 20.81
N THR A 49 15.73 -19.86 20.50
CA THR A 49 16.55 -20.12 19.32
C THR A 49 15.69 -20.38 18.09
N ASP A 50 15.84 -19.55 17.08
CA ASP A 50 15.15 -19.68 15.79
C ASP A 50 16.04 -20.31 14.70
N GLY A 51 17.32 -20.55 15.02
CA GLY A 51 18.29 -21.13 14.10
C GLY A 51 18.83 -20.13 13.06
N VAL A 52 18.36 -18.89 13.04
CA VAL A 52 18.82 -17.84 12.12
C VAL A 52 19.42 -16.67 12.91
N ILE A 53 18.61 -16.01 13.74
CA ILE A 53 19.02 -14.87 14.57
C ILE A 53 19.70 -15.36 15.84
N TYR A 54 19.07 -16.31 16.54
CA TYR A 54 19.61 -16.93 17.73
C TYR A 54 19.91 -18.41 17.48
N LYS A 55 21.15 -18.82 17.80
CA LYS A 55 21.63 -20.20 17.67
C LYS A 55 22.23 -20.70 18.98
N LYS A 56 22.03 -21.98 19.30
CA LYS A 56 22.75 -22.68 20.37
C LYS A 56 23.85 -23.55 19.78
N ILE A 57 25.09 -23.33 20.21
CA ILE A 57 26.27 -24.01 19.70
C ILE A 57 27.10 -24.47 20.88
N LYS A 58 27.33 -25.78 20.98
CA LYS A 58 28.09 -26.41 22.07
C LYS A 58 27.64 -25.91 23.46
N GLY A 59 26.32 -25.82 23.65
CA GLY A 59 25.71 -25.39 24.93
C GLY A 59 25.69 -23.89 25.20
N LYS A 60 26.22 -23.04 24.31
CA LYS A 60 26.19 -21.57 24.44
C LYS A 60 25.27 -20.92 23.42
N PHE A 61 24.62 -19.83 23.80
CA PHE A 61 23.74 -19.07 22.91
C PHE A 61 24.49 -17.94 22.22
N TYR A 62 24.15 -17.74 20.94
CA TYR A 62 24.74 -16.73 20.09
C TYR A 62 23.66 -15.98 19.32
N LYS A 63 23.85 -14.68 19.14
CA LYS A 63 23.01 -13.79 18.33
C LYS A 63 23.77 -13.37 17.07
N ARG A 64 23.12 -13.43 15.91
CA ARG A 64 23.63 -12.88 14.65
C ARG A 64 23.98 -11.40 14.85
N VAL A 65 25.14 -10.98 14.37
CA VAL A 65 25.53 -9.57 14.36
C VAL A 65 25.00 -8.95 13.08
N TYR A 66 24.03 -8.05 13.22
CA TYR A 66 23.44 -7.28 12.13
C TYR A 66 23.00 -5.91 12.64
N ASP A 67 22.73 -5.01 11.71
CA ASP A 67 22.07 -3.73 11.95
C ASP A 67 20.86 -3.60 11.02
N GLY A 68 19.86 -2.82 11.43
CA GLY A 68 18.64 -2.59 10.67
C GLY A 68 17.64 -3.77 10.68
N ALA A 69 16.97 -3.95 9.55
CA ALA A 69 15.86 -4.90 9.39
C ALA A 69 16.33 -6.34 9.16
N ILE A 70 15.47 -7.29 9.50
CA ILE A 70 15.68 -8.71 9.23
C ILE A 70 15.43 -8.99 7.76
N LYS A 71 16.22 -9.83 7.11
CA LYS A 71 16.02 -10.15 5.69
C LYS A 71 15.25 -11.46 5.49
N THR A 72 14.42 -11.52 4.46
CA THR A 72 13.72 -12.74 4.05
C THR A 72 14.70 -13.86 3.67
N SER A 73 15.80 -13.53 2.97
CA SER A 73 16.86 -14.49 2.60
C SER A 73 17.49 -15.22 3.79
N TRP A 74 17.50 -14.60 4.98
CA TRP A 74 18.09 -15.21 6.18
C TRP A 74 17.31 -16.44 6.65
N TYR A 75 16.03 -16.53 6.32
CA TYR A 75 15.17 -17.66 6.61
C TYR A 75 15.10 -18.68 5.46
N GLY A 76 16.00 -18.57 4.48
CA GLY A 76 16.13 -19.50 3.37
C GLY A 76 15.19 -19.22 2.19
N ALA A 77 14.62 -18.01 2.10
CA ALA A 77 13.88 -17.60 0.92
C ALA A 77 14.84 -17.39 -0.26
N ALA A 78 14.49 -17.89 -1.44
CA ALA A 78 15.31 -17.81 -2.64
C ALA A 78 15.28 -16.40 -3.26
N GLY A 79 14.11 -15.75 -3.29
CA GLY A 79 13.98 -14.39 -3.83
C GLY A 79 14.14 -14.28 -5.34
N ASP A 80 13.98 -15.38 -6.07
CA ASP A 80 14.16 -15.49 -7.54
C ASP A 80 12.85 -15.31 -8.34
N GLY A 81 11.73 -15.11 -7.66
CA GLY A 81 10.38 -14.97 -8.22
C GLY A 81 9.81 -16.25 -8.83
N ARG A 82 10.41 -17.42 -8.56
CA ARG A 82 10.07 -18.72 -9.15
C ARG A 82 9.95 -19.83 -8.12
N THR A 83 10.83 -19.84 -7.12
CA THR A 83 10.81 -20.79 -6.01
C THR A 83 9.75 -20.37 -5.01
N ASP A 84 8.89 -21.31 -4.59
CA ASP A 84 7.85 -21.03 -3.60
C ASP A 84 8.48 -20.74 -2.23
N ASP A 85 8.51 -19.46 -1.90
CA ASP A 85 9.14 -18.90 -0.71
C ASP A 85 8.16 -18.75 0.45
N SER A 86 6.89 -19.18 0.30
CA SER A 86 5.82 -18.93 1.27
C SER A 86 6.23 -19.33 2.70
N LYS A 87 6.83 -20.51 2.87
CA LYS A 87 7.25 -21.00 4.20
C LYS A 87 8.42 -20.22 4.79
N ALA A 88 9.42 -19.87 3.98
CA ALA A 88 10.60 -19.14 4.44
C ALA A 88 10.25 -17.69 4.80
N VAL A 89 9.48 -17.02 3.94
CA VAL A 89 8.97 -15.67 4.19
C VAL A 89 8.05 -15.64 5.40
N GLN A 90 7.17 -16.64 5.57
CA GLN A 90 6.32 -16.71 6.76
C GLN A 90 7.13 -16.78 8.05
N LYS A 91 8.22 -17.57 8.09
CA LYS A 91 9.09 -17.63 9.27
C LYS A 91 9.69 -16.27 9.59
N ALA A 92 10.14 -15.53 8.57
CA ALA A 92 10.69 -14.19 8.74
C ALA A 92 9.63 -13.20 9.27
N ILE A 93 8.41 -13.23 8.72
CA ILE A 93 7.27 -12.42 9.18
C ILE A 93 6.90 -12.74 10.62
N THR A 94 6.72 -14.02 10.96
CA THR A 94 6.37 -14.47 12.31
C THR A 94 7.39 -13.96 13.32
N TRP A 95 8.68 -14.16 13.05
CA TRP A 95 9.74 -13.68 13.94
C TRP A 95 9.71 -12.16 14.10
N CYS A 96 9.53 -11.41 13.00
CA CYS A 96 9.45 -9.95 13.05
C CYS A 96 8.24 -9.44 13.85
N VAL A 97 7.07 -10.04 13.66
CA VAL A 97 5.84 -9.66 14.38
C VAL A 97 5.96 -9.98 15.87
N GLU A 98 6.47 -11.15 16.23
CA GLU A 98 6.65 -11.56 17.63
C GLU A 98 7.66 -10.69 18.38
N ASN A 99 8.75 -10.30 17.70
CA ASN A 99 9.87 -9.56 18.28
C ASN A 99 9.84 -8.06 18.00
N ARG A 100 8.76 -7.55 17.36
CA ARG A 100 8.56 -6.14 17.00
C ARG A 100 9.75 -5.57 16.20
N LYS A 101 10.14 -6.30 15.15
CA LYS A 101 11.20 -5.90 14.22
C LYS A 101 10.61 -5.67 12.83
N ASN A 102 11.32 -4.90 12.02
CA ASN A 102 10.98 -4.68 10.61
C ASN A 102 11.61 -5.75 9.72
N LEU A 103 11.00 -5.95 8.55
CA LEU A 103 11.44 -6.93 7.55
C LEU A 103 11.92 -6.21 6.28
N GLU A 104 13.15 -6.49 5.88
CA GLU A 104 13.67 -6.22 4.54
C GLU A 104 13.31 -7.39 3.61
N VAL A 105 12.60 -7.08 2.55
CA VAL A 105 12.25 -8.00 1.47
C VAL A 105 13.35 -7.87 0.41
N ASP A 106 14.37 -8.72 0.49
CA ASP A 106 15.63 -8.55 -0.25
C ASP A 106 15.68 -9.28 -1.61
N GLY A 107 14.56 -9.88 -2.04
CA GLY A 107 14.37 -10.46 -3.37
C GLY A 107 12.90 -10.46 -3.79
N MET A 108 12.61 -11.02 -4.97
CA MET A 108 11.23 -11.24 -5.42
C MET A 108 10.77 -12.63 -4.98
N HIS A 109 9.78 -12.74 -4.12
CA HIS A 109 9.36 -14.02 -3.54
C HIS A 109 8.09 -14.53 -4.18
N LEU A 110 8.08 -15.76 -4.72
CA LEU A 110 6.85 -16.40 -5.16
C LEU A 110 6.08 -16.94 -3.96
N ILE A 111 4.84 -16.52 -3.82
CA ILE A 111 3.93 -16.84 -2.72
C ILE A 111 2.74 -17.62 -3.29
N ARG A 112 2.57 -18.85 -2.81
CA ARG A 112 1.45 -19.74 -3.13
C ARG A 112 0.57 -20.06 -1.92
N THR A 113 1.08 -19.80 -0.71
CA THR A 113 0.31 -19.86 0.53
C THR A 113 0.23 -18.46 1.13
N PRO A 114 -0.97 -17.94 1.46
CA PRO A 114 -1.12 -16.63 2.10
C PRO A 114 -0.22 -16.48 3.34
N LEU A 115 0.41 -15.32 3.44
CA LEU A 115 1.28 -14.93 4.54
C LEU A 115 0.47 -14.31 5.67
N ILE A 116 0.60 -14.85 6.87
CA ILE A 116 -0.13 -14.44 8.06
C ILE A 116 0.61 -13.30 8.75
N ILE A 117 -0.08 -12.17 8.94
CA ILE A 117 0.33 -11.07 9.80
C ILE A 117 -0.74 -10.87 10.88
N ASP A 118 -0.48 -11.40 12.08
CA ASP A 118 -1.38 -11.29 13.22
C ASP A 118 -0.95 -10.18 14.17
N ARG A 119 -1.49 -8.98 13.92
CA ARG A 119 -1.32 -7.81 14.78
C ARG A 119 -2.67 -7.37 15.30
N LYS A 120 -3.17 -8.02 16.37
CA LYS A 120 -4.52 -7.80 16.91
C LYS A 120 -4.86 -6.31 17.04
N VAL A 121 -5.99 -5.91 16.46
CA VAL A 121 -6.54 -4.55 16.54
C VAL A 121 -6.66 -4.09 17.98
N ASP A 122 -6.26 -2.83 18.21
CA ASP A 122 -6.27 -2.11 19.49
C ASP A 122 -5.52 -2.84 20.64
N SER A 123 -4.62 -3.78 20.30
CA SER A 123 -3.72 -4.38 21.27
C SER A 123 -2.58 -3.42 21.62
N SER A 124 -2.33 -3.23 22.92
CA SER A 124 -1.15 -2.52 23.43
C SER A 124 0.18 -3.20 23.07
N LYS A 125 0.16 -4.43 22.53
CA LYS A 125 1.36 -5.09 22.00
C LYS A 125 1.79 -4.52 20.64
N PHE A 126 0.85 -3.95 19.88
CA PHE A 126 1.03 -3.59 18.47
C PHE A 126 0.57 -2.16 18.22
N TYR A 127 1.24 -1.17 18.84
CA TYR A 127 0.94 0.26 18.66
C TYR A 127 1.86 0.93 17.64
N GLU A 128 3.01 0.31 17.35
CA GLU A 128 3.92 0.71 16.28
C GLU A 128 3.59 0.05 14.93
N TYR A 129 4.09 0.63 13.83
CA TYR A 129 4.01 -0.01 12.52
C TYR A 129 4.99 -1.18 12.43
N PHE A 130 4.51 -2.32 11.93
CA PHE A 130 5.37 -3.33 11.34
C PHE A 130 5.70 -2.91 9.90
N ILE A 131 6.97 -2.61 9.63
CA ILE A 131 7.42 -2.16 8.31
C ILE A 131 7.98 -3.35 7.52
N LEU A 132 7.40 -3.58 6.34
CA LEU A 132 8.00 -4.42 5.29
C LEU A 132 8.53 -3.47 4.21
N SER A 133 9.84 -3.48 3.99
CA SER A 133 10.47 -2.58 3.04
C SER A 133 11.43 -3.31 2.11
N SER A 134 11.71 -2.77 0.92
CA SER A 134 12.83 -3.24 0.10
C SER A 134 13.79 -2.12 -0.24
N ASN A 135 15.09 -2.40 -0.11
CA ASN A 135 16.14 -1.52 -0.61
C ASN A 135 16.71 -2.01 -1.95
N SER A 136 16.24 -3.15 -2.45
CA SER A 136 16.76 -3.84 -3.63
C SER A 136 15.71 -4.03 -4.74
N GLY A 137 14.53 -3.42 -4.60
CA GLY A 137 13.41 -3.59 -5.53
C GLY A 137 12.71 -4.96 -5.40
N GLY A 138 12.87 -5.62 -4.26
CA GLY A 138 12.20 -6.88 -3.91
C GLY A 138 10.70 -6.75 -3.69
N GLY A 139 10.06 -7.88 -3.44
CA GLY A 139 8.63 -7.93 -3.26
C GLY A 139 8.03 -9.32 -3.41
N PHE A 140 6.77 -9.37 -3.83
CA PHE A 140 5.95 -10.58 -3.80
C PHE A 140 5.30 -10.83 -5.15
N VAL A 141 5.35 -12.09 -5.56
CA VAL A 141 4.75 -12.63 -6.78
C VAL A 141 3.74 -13.69 -6.35
N THR A 142 2.63 -13.82 -7.05
CA THR A 142 1.80 -15.01 -6.93
C THR A 142 1.42 -15.55 -8.31
N ASP A 143 1.27 -16.86 -8.40
CA ASP A 143 0.78 -17.59 -9.58
C ASP A 143 -0.51 -18.38 -9.28
N THR A 144 -1.13 -18.08 -8.12
CA THR A 144 -2.39 -18.70 -7.70
C THR A 144 -3.39 -17.62 -7.27
N ALA A 145 -4.67 -17.98 -7.30
CA ALA A 145 -5.77 -17.11 -6.88
C ALA A 145 -5.85 -17.01 -5.34
N ILE A 146 -4.97 -16.22 -4.73
CA ILE A 146 -4.88 -16.02 -3.29
C ILE A 146 -4.73 -14.52 -2.92
N PRO A 147 -5.12 -14.11 -1.71
CA PRO A 147 -4.50 -12.95 -1.10
C PRO A 147 -3.05 -13.25 -0.69
N ILE A 148 -2.11 -12.34 -0.92
CA ILE A 148 -0.73 -12.47 -0.46
C ILE A 148 -0.68 -12.40 1.07
N PHE A 149 -1.39 -11.44 1.68
CA PHE A 149 -1.45 -11.29 3.13
C PHE A 149 -2.82 -11.57 3.71
N THR A 150 -2.85 -12.30 4.82
CA THR A 150 -4.03 -12.61 5.61
C THR A 150 -3.75 -12.53 7.12
N SER A 151 -4.77 -12.78 7.93
CA SER A 151 -4.66 -12.95 9.38
C SER A 151 -5.37 -14.24 9.78
N SER A 152 -4.79 -14.94 10.77
CA SER A 152 -5.37 -16.13 11.39
C SER A 152 -6.32 -15.77 12.55
N ILE A 153 -6.34 -14.52 12.99
CA ILE A 153 -7.27 -14.03 14.01
C ILE A 153 -8.71 -14.18 13.49
N PRO A 154 -9.65 -14.76 14.29
CA PRO A 154 -11.03 -14.98 13.86
C PRO A 154 -11.72 -13.69 13.37
N PHE A 155 -12.21 -13.71 12.13
CA PHE A 155 -12.88 -12.58 11.49
C PHE A 155 -14.40 -12.70 11.61
N THR A 156 -15.03 -11.79 12.36
CA THR A 156 -16.48 -11.74 12.59
C THR A 156 -17.18 -10.55 11.91
N GLY A 157 -16.52 -9.92 10.93
CA GLY A 157 -17.06 -8.81 10.15
C GLY A 157 -16.41 -7.45 10.39
N SER A 158 -15.42 -7.38 11.27
CA SER A 158 -14.57 -6.20 11.54
C SER A 158 -13.10 -6.57 11.33
N PRO A 159 -12.22 -5.64 10.88
CA PRO A 159 -10.82 -5.94 10.70
C PRO A 159 -10.17 -6.36 12.02
N VAL A 160 -9.19 -7.26 11.91
CA VAL A 160 -8.61 -8.02 13.02
C VAL A 160 -7.11 -7.81 13.16
N SER A 161 -6.44 -7.36 12.08
CA SER A 161 -5.01 -7.06 12.04
C SER A 161 -4.76 -5.60 11.67
N GLN A 162 -3.68 -5.00 12.17
CA GLN A 162 -3.44 -3.56 12.02
C GLN A 162 -1.97 -3.13 11.89
N LEU A 163 -1.79 -1.87 11.50
CA LEU A 163 -0.53 -1.13 11.59
C LEU A 163 0.60 -1.83 10.84
N VAL A 164 0.38 -2.02 9.55
CA VAL A 164 1.38 -2.55 8.60
C VAL A 164 1.71 -1.47 7.59
N ASN A 165 3.00 -1.25 7.35
CA ASN A 165 3.49 -0.27 6.40
C ASN A 165 4.41 -0.97 5.38
N PHE A 166 3.96 -1.04 4.13
CA PHE A 166 4.72 -1.56 3.00
C PHE A 166 5.44 -0.39 2.32
N ARG A 167 6.77 -0.50 2.13
CA ARG A 167 7.61 0.55 1.53
C ARG A 167 8.47 0.02 0.42
N ASP A 168 8.40 0.66 -0.75
CA ASP A 168 9.30 0.34 -1.87
C ASP A 168 9.19 -1.15 -2.29
N ILE A 169 8.01 -1.76 -2.08
CA ILE A 169 7.71 -3.16 -2.39
C ILE A 169 7.02 -3.27 -3.74
N THR A 170 7.42 -4.27 -4.53
CA THR A 170 6.68 -4.69 -5.73
C THR A 170 5.70 -5.83 -5.43
N PHE A 171 4.45 -5.70 -5.83
CA PHE A 171 3.44 -6.75 -5.81
C PHE A 171 3.07 -7.09 -7.25
N ARG A 172 3.09 -8.38 -7.62
CA ARG A 172 2.64 -8.82 -8.95
C ARG A 172 1.98 -10.18 -8.94
N THR A 173 1.16 -10.42 -9.94
CA THR A 173 0.70 -11.76 -10.32
C THR A 173 1.36 -12.17 -11.64
N THR A 174 1.48 -13.48 -11.88
CA THR A 174 1.92 -14.00 -13.19
C THR A 174 0.79 -14.05 -14.21
N ASP A 175 -0.46 -14.06 -13.74
CA ASP A 175 -1.67 -14.01 -14.56
C ASP A 175 -2.69 -13.04 -13.92
N ASN A 176 -3.04 -11.98 -14.64
CA ASN A 176 -3.97 -10.95 -14.16
C ASN A 176 -5.44 -11.40 -14.19
N ASN A 177 -5.76 -12.54 -14.81
CA ASN A 177 -7.09 -13.15 -14.73
C ASN A 177 -7.35 -13.77 -13.35
N LEU A 178 -6.31 -14.10 -12.58
CA LEU A 178 -6.45 -14.71 -11.27
C LEU A 178 -7.18 -13.76 -10.29
N ALA A 179 -7.92 -14.36 -9.36
CA ALA A 179 -8.46 -13.67 -8.19
C ALA A 179 -7.37 -13.48 -7.12
N SER A 180 -6.25 -12.89 -7.53
CA SER A 180 -5.10 -12.63 -6.67
C SER A 180 -5.16 -11.20 -6.11
N PHE A 181 -4.96 -11.09 -4.80
CA PHE A 181 -5.06 -9.84 -4.07
C PHE A 181 -3.82 -9.60 -3.22
N VAL A 182 -3.50 -8.36 -2.88
CA VAL A 182 -2.47 -8.07 -1.88
C VAL A 182 -3.01 -8.33 -0.47
N LEU A 183 -4.21 -7.85 -0.16
CA LEU A 183 -4.84 -8.00 1.15
C LEU A 183 -6.07 -8.91 1.10
N ASP A 184 -6.21 -9.75 2.13
CA ASP A 184 -7.40 -10.57 2.37
C ASP A 184 -8.58 -9.73 2.88
N SER A 185 -9.35 -9.20 1.93
CA SER A 185 -10.65 -8.56 2.18
C SER A 185 -10.56 -7.48 3.27
N SER A 186 -11.51 -7.47 4.21
CA SER A 186 -11.64 -6.52 5.32
C SER A 186 -10.86 -6.90 6.56
N LYS A 187 -9.88 -7.82 6.51
CA LYS A 187 -9.16 -8.27 7.72
C LYS A 187 -8.19 -7.24 8.29
N PHE A 188 -7.80 -6.24 7.50
CA PHE A 188 -6.76 -5.29 7.85
C PHE A 188 -7.30 -3.86 8.00
N LEU A 189 -6.78 -3.12 8.98
CA LEU A 189 -7.01 -1.67 9.14
C LEU A 189 -5.72 -0.92 9.47
N ARG A 190 -5.65 0.40 9.20
CA ARG A 190 -4.44 1.23 9.39
C ARG A 190 -3.23 0.68 8.61
N ILE A 191 -3.44 0.48 7.31
CA ILE A 191 -2.44 -0.05 6.39
C ILE A 191 -1.92 1.06 5.48
N GLN A 192 -0.61 1.08 5.26
CA GLN A 192 0.06 2.06 4.41
C GLN A 192 0.88 1.35 3.34
N PHE A 193 0.79 1.85 2.11
CA PHE A 193 1.66 1.51 1.00
C PHE A 193 2.34 2.80 0.55
N VAL A 194 3.67 2.82 0.58
CA VAL A 194 4.48 3.99 0.26
C VAL A 194 5.48 3.60 -0.82
N ASN A 195 5.47 4.29 -1.95
CA ASN A 195 6.35 3.99 -3.08
C ASN A 195 6.24 2.53 -3.59
N CYS A 196 5.09 1.89 -3.42
CA CYS A 196 4.88 0.51 -3.85
C CYS A 196 4.51 0.43 -5.33
N SER A 197 4.85 -0.69 -5.96
CA SER A 197 4.42 -1.02 -7.32
C SER A 197 3.44 -2.19 -7.31
N PHE A 198 2.35 -2.08 -8.05
CA PHE A 198 1.33 -3.11 -8.22
C PHE A 198 1.21 -3.43 -9.71
N ASN A 199 1.63 -4.61 -10.14
CA ASN A 199 1.61 -4.99 -11.55
C ASN A 199 0.75 -6.25 -11.79
N GLY A 200 -0.37 -6.07 -12.47
CA GLY A 200 -1.34 -7.13 -12.78
C GLY A 200 -2.19 -7.58 -11.59
N ILE A 201 -1.84 -7.18 -10.36
CA ILE A 201 -2.47 -7.64 -9.12
C ILE A 201 -3.46 -6.62 -8.58
N LYS A 202 -4.47 -7.13 -7.88
CA LYS A 202 -5.54 -6.33 -7.25
C LYS A 202 -5.15 -6.04 -5.80
N LEU A 203 -5.56 -4.91 -5.24
CA LEU A 203 -5.29 -4.59 -3.85
C LEU A 203 -6.17 -5.43 -2.92
N LEU A 204 -7.50 -5.36 -3.09
CA LEU A 204 -8.46 -6.15 -2.31
C LEU A 204 -9.86 -6.19 -2.96
N ASN A 205 -10.66 -7.15 -2.51
CA ASN A 205 -12.10 -7.21 -2.69
C ASN A 205 -12.78 -7.45 -1.33
N ALA A 206 -13.53 -6.47 -0.84
CA ALA A 206 -14.15 -6.49 0.48
C ALA A 206 -15.68 -6.47 0.41
N ASN A 207 -16.31 -7.36 1.18
CA ASN A 207 -17.76 -7.39 1.40
C ASN A 207 -18.18 -6.84 2.78
N LYS A 208 -17.22 -6.50 3.62
CA LYS A 208 -17.38 -5.79 4.89
C LYS A 208 -16.65 -4.47 4.82
N TYR A 209 -16.77 -3.65 5.86
CA TYR A 209 -16.16 -2.34 5.83
C TYR A 209 -14.63 -2.44 5.74
N VAL A 210 -14.02 -1.44 5.13
CA VAL A 210 -12.56 -1.25 5.12
C VAL A 210 -12.27 0.10 5.78
N GLN A 211 -11.15 0.18 6.50
CA GLN A 211 -10.84 1.36 7.28
C GLN A 211 -9.35 1.68 7.26
N THR A 212 -9.01 2.92 6.91
CA THR A 212 -7.65 3.47 6.95
C THR A 212 -6.70 2.63 6.10
N ILE A 213 -6.80 2.76 4.78
CA ILE A 213 -5.87 2.19 3.79
C ILE A 213 -5.34 3.34 2.96
N TYR A 214 -4.02 3.55 3.01
CA TYR A 214 -3.35 4.66 2.34
C TYR A 214 -2.40 4.15 1.27
N LEU A 215 -2.50 4.73 0.08
CA LEU A 215 -1.61 4.55 -1.05
C LEU A 215 -0.92 5.90 -1.30
N THR A 216 0.39 5.97 -1.10
CA THR A 216 1.17 7.18 -1.30
C THR A 216 2.28 6.91 -2.30
N ASN A 217 2.34 7.71 -3.36
CA ASN A 217 3.36 7.61 -4.42
C ASN A 217 3.48 6.20 -5.03
N CYS A 218 2.36 5.49 -5.16
CA CYS A 218 2.35 4.13 -5.68
C CYS A 218 2.19 4.10 -7.21
N ASN A 219 2.69 3.05 -7.84
CA ASN A 219 2.49 2.77 -9.27
C ASN A 219 1.59 1.53 -9.42
N ILE A 220 0.48 1.65 -10.15
CA ILE A 220 -0.57 0.62 -10.25
C ILE A 220 -0.84 0.37 -11.74
N ARG A 221 -0.61 -0.85 -12.23
CA ARG A 221 -0.73 -1.17 -13.67
C ARG A 221 -1.34 -2.54 -13.94
N ASN A 222 -1.99 -2.68 -15.10
CA ASN A 222 -2.34 -3.95 -15.76
C ASN A 222 -3.27 -4.89 -14.99
N PHE A 223 -3.95 -4.43 -13.93
CA PHE A 223 -4.93 -5.24 -13.21
C PHE A 223 -6.18 -5.49 -14.06
N LYS A 224 -6.88 -6.60 -13.80
CA LYS A 224 -8.14 -6.93 -14.48
C LYS A 224 -9.36 -6.87 -13.54
N GLY A 225 -10.45 -6.32 -14.03
CA GLY A 225 -11.69 -6.11 -13.29
C GLY A 225 -11.64 -4.87 -12.40
N TYR A 226 -10.94 -4.94 -11.27
CA TYR A 226 -10.77 -3.79 -10.38
C TYR A 226 -9.49 -3.87 -9.57
N PHE A 227 -8.91 -2.71 -9.25
CA PHE A 227 -7.75 -2.65 -8.34
C PHE A 227 -8.21 -2.70 -6.89
N PHE A 228 -9.12 -1.81 -6.49
CA PHE A 228 -9.70 -1.77 -5.15
C PHE A 228 -11.22 -1.80 -5.22
N LYS A 229 -11.84 -2.73 -4.48
CA LYS A 229 -13.30 -2.82 -4.39
C LYS A 229 -13.76 -3.07 -2.96
N CYS A 230 -14.58 -2.17 -2.45
CA CYS A 230 -15.32 -2.37 -1.20
C CYS A 230 -16.82 -2.23 -1.45
N MET A 231 -17.57 -3.31 -1.25
CA MET A 231 -19.02 -3.36 -1.40
C MET A 231 -19.78 -2.85 -0.18
N SER A 232 -19.09 -2.63 0.95
CA SER A 232 -19.62 -2.04 2.18
C SER A 232 -18.95 -0.68 2.44
N ASN A 233 -19.04 -0.14 3.65
CA ASN A 233 -18.52 1.19 3.96
C ASN A 233 -17.00 1.28 3.80
N THR A 234 -16.54 2.33 3.11
CA THR A 234 -15.13 2.66 2.98
C THR A 234 -14.80 3.85 3.87
N TYR A 235 -14.02 3.64 4.93
CA TYR A 235 -13.64 4.69 5.87
C TYR A 235 -12.19 5.10 5.65
N ASP A 236 -11.93 6.40 5.51
CA ASP A 236 -10.58 6.95 5.53
C ASP A 236 -9.63 6.23 4.53
N PHE A 237 -10.10 5.99 3.31
CA PHE A 237 -9.23 5.54 2.22
C PHE A 237 -8.51 6.73 1.60
N LYS A 238 -7.22 6.59 1.32
CA LYS A 238 -6.43 7.65 0.67
C LYS A 238 -5.60 7.09 -0.49
N MET A 239 -5.64 7.78 -1.63
CA MET A 239 -4.70 7.60 -2.73
C MET A 239 -4.10 8.96 -3.05
N ILE A 240 -2.80 9.12 -2.85
CA ILE A 240 -2.09 10.40 -2.95
C ILE A 240 -0.85 10.24 -3.81
N GLY A 241 -0.63 11.14 -4.78
CA GLY A 241 0.61 11.16 -5.57
C GLY A 241 0.83 9.90 -6.40
N SER A 242 -0.21 9.11 -6.64
CA SER A 242 -0.08 7.77 -7.22
C SER A 242 -0.42 7.77 -8.69
N ILE A 243 0.11 6.79 -9.42
CA ILE A 243 -0.10 6.60 -10.86
C ILE A 243 -0.85 5.28 -11.03
N ALA A 244 -2.00 5.30 -11.69
CA ALA A 244 -2.77 4.12 -12.06
C ALA A 244 -3.04 4.10 -13.57
N GLU A 245 -2.52 3.10 -14.28
CA GLU A 245 -2.56 3.04 -15.75
C GLU A 245 -2.96 1.66 -16.28
N HIS A 246 -3.58 1.62 -17.45
CA HIS A 246 -3.85 0.38 -18.20
C HIS A 246 -4.60 -0.69 -17.40
N GLY A 247 -5.58 -0.30 -16.60
CA GLY A 247 -6.46 -1.23 -15.90
C GLY A 247 -7.53 -1.78 -16.84
N ASP A 248 -7.66 -3.10 -16.93
CA ASP A 248 -8.76 -3.77 -17.65
C ASP A 248 -10.02 -3.79 -16.77
N GLY A 249 -10.50 -2.61 -16.38
CA GLY A 249 -11.73 -2.42 -15.60
C GLY A 249 -11.72 -1.15 -14.74
N THR A 250 -12.43 -1.16 -13.61
CA THR A 250 -12.58 0.01 -12.71
C THR A 250 -11.42 0.13 -11.73
N CYS A 251 -10.74 1.27 -11.64
CA CYS A 251 -9.64 1.40 -10.67
C CYS A 251 -10.14 1.33 -9.22
N LEU A 252 -11.04 2.23 -8.83
CA LEU A 252 -11.57 2.31 -7.47
C LEU A 252 -13.09 2.14 -7.44
N TYR A 253 -13.58 1.17 -6.67
CA TYR A 253 -15.00 1.03 -6.33
C TYR A 253 -15.21 1.18 -4.83
N LEU A 254 -15.87 2.26 -4.41
CA LEU A 254 -16.04 2.66 -3.01
C LEU A 254 -17.54 2.73 -2.65
N THR A 255 -18.02 1.88 -1.75
CA THR A 255 -19.36 2.08 -1.17
C THR A 255 -19.28 2.99 0.06
N ASN A 256 -20.16 4.00 0.12
CA ASN A 256 -20.25 5.02 1.18
C ASN A 256 -18.89 5.54 1.70
N PRO A 257 -17.97 6.01 0.82
CA PRO A 257 -16.73 6.65 1.22
C PRO A 257 -16.98 7.74 2.26
N THR A 258 -16.36 7.58 3.43
CA THR A 258 -16.48 8.48 4.57
C THR A 258 -15.09 8.97 4.97
N GLY A 259 -14.84 10.27 4.80
CA GLY A 259 -13.52 10.87 5.02
C GLY A 259 -12.43 10.38 4.05
N CYS A 260 -12.80 10.00 2.82
CA CYS A 260 -11.85 9.46 1.84
C CYS A 260 -11.25 10.56 0.95
N SER A 261 -10.06 10.35 0.42
CA SER A 261 -9.40 11.30 -0.48
C SER A 261 -8.61 10.65 -1.63
N ILE A 262 -8.77 11.17 -2.84
CA ILE A 262 -7.96 10.82 -4.01
C ILE A 262 -7.33 12.12 -4.52
N GLN A 263 -6.01 12.24 -4.42
CA GLN A 263 -5.32 13.52 -4.57
C GLN A 263 -4.04 13.42 -5.38
N SER A 264 -3.76 14.44 -6.18
CA SER A 264 -2.49 14.61 -6.89
C SER A 264 -2.06 13.35 -7.66
N SER A 265 -3.02 12.58 -8.18
CA SER A 265 -2.80 11.28 -8.79
C SER A 265 -3.10 11.32 -10.28
N LEU A 266 -2.47 10.42 -11.03
CA LEU A 266 -2.80 10.13 -12.43
C LEU A 266 -3.62 8.85 -12.48
N ILE A 267 -4.78 8.87 -13.14
CA ILE A 267 -5.57 7.66 -13.42
C ILE A 267 -5.96 7.64 -14.90
N GLU A 268 -5.32 6.77 -15.67
CA GLU A 268 -5.41 6.76 -17.12
C GLU A 268 -5.63 5.37 -17.74
N GLY A 269 -6.31 5.31 -18.87
CA GLY A 269 -6.34 4.12 -19.72
C GLY A 269 -7.12 2.97 -19.09
N MET A 270 -8.11 3.27 -18.26
CA MET A 270 -9.02 2.28 -17.69
C MET A 270 -10.00 1.80 -18.76
N LYS A 271 -10.19 0.48 -18.89
CA LYS A 271 -11.30 -0.11 -19.67
C LYS A 271 -12.67 0.08 -18.99
N GLY A 272 -12.68 0.44 -17.71
CA GLY A 272 -13.88 0.84 -16.98
C GLY A 272 -13.78 2.27 -16.47
N THR A 273 -14.57 2.60 -15.44
CA THR A 273 -14.52 3.90 -14.76
C THR A 273 -13.25 4.07 -13.91
N ALA A 274 -12.63 5.25 -13.86
CA ALA A 274 -11.51 5.48 -12.94
C ALA A 274 -11.93 5.40 -11.45
N ILE A 275 -12.93 6.18 -11.05
CA ILE A 275 -13.47 6.17 -9.68
C ILE A 275 -14.99 6.01 -9.70
N THR A 276 -15.47 4.93 -9.11
CA THR A 276 -16.90 4.72 -8.87
C THR A 276 -17.17 4.75 -7.37
N PHE A 277 -18.18 5.51 -6.95
CA PHE A 277 -18.67 5.41 -5.59
C PHE A 277 -20.19 5.43 -5.46
N ASN A 278 -20.70 4.70 -4.47
CA ASN A 278 -22.12 4.54 -4.18
C ASN A 278 -22.47 5.16 -2.82
N GLY A 279 -22.98 6.40 -2.84
CA GLY A 279 -23.18 7.24 -1.67
C GLY A 279 -21.87 7.85 -1.17
N SER A 280 -21.92 8.76 -0.20
CA SER A 280 -20.72 9.33 0.44
C SER A 280 -21.05 10.10 1.72
N ARG A 281 -20.04 10.30 2.56
CA ARG A 281 -20.04 11.23 3.70
C ARG A 281 -18.67 11.91 3.81
N GLY A 282 -18.43 12.90 2.95
CA GLY A 282 -17.12 13.53 2.85
C GLY A 282 -16.17 12.69 1.98
N ILE A 283 -16.08 13.01 0.70
CA ILE A 283 -15.03 12.52 -0.20
C ILE A 283 -14.42 13.69 -0.95
N ASN A 284 -13.09 13.73 -1.01
CA ASN A 284 -12.33 14.75 -1.74
C ASN A 284 -11.57 14.12 -2.91
N ILE A 285 -11.81 14.58 -4.13
CA ILE A 285 -11.11 14.19 -5.35
C ILE A 285 -10.48 15.44 -5.94
N SER A 286 -9.17 15.63 -5.75
CA SER A 286 -8.53 16.90 -6.11
C SER A 286 -7.15 16.83 -6.73
N GLY A 287 -6.88 17.74 -7.67
CA GLY A 287 -5.56 17.87 -8.29
C GLY A 287 -5.14 16.66 -9.12
N ASN A 288 -6.09 15.84 -9.59
CA ASN A 288 -5.79 14.64 -10.34
C ASN A 288 -5.76 14.90 -11.86
N TYR A 289 -5.08 14.02 -12.58
CA TYR A 289 -5.07 13.95 -14.04
C TYR A 289 -5.79 12.67 -14.48
N PHE A 290 -6.84 12.82 -15.28
CA PHE A 290 -7.61 11.70 -15.83
C PHE A 290 -7.53 11.71 -17.36
N GLU A 291 -7.22 10.56 -17.98
CA GLU A 291 -7.10 10.44 -19.44
C GLU A 291 -7.47 9.03 -19.93
N GLY A 292 -7.97 8.91 -21.16
CA GLY A 292 -8.16 7.64 -21.84
C GLY A 292 -9.03 6.59 -21.13
N ASN A 293 -9.92 6.99 -20.21
CA ASN A 293 -10.80 6.07 -19.50
C ASN A 293 -12.05 5.79 -20.36
N GLU A 294 -12.28 4.53 -20.73
CA GLU A 294 -13.31 4.14 -21.71
C GLU A 294 -14.74 4.42 -21.23
N GLU A 295 -14.97 4.38 -19.91
CA GLU A 295 -16.25 4.77 -19.34
C GLU A 295 -16.25 6.26 -18.94
N ALA A 296 -16.28 6.55 -17.64
CA ALA A 296 -16.19 7.90 -17.10
C ALA A 296 -14.98 7.99 -16.16
N ASP A 297 -14.57 9.19 -15.80
CA ASP A 297 -13.53 9.38 -14.79
C ASP A 297 -14.10 9.19 -13.40
N ILE A 298 -15.28 9.78 -13.15
CA ILE A 298 -15.92 9.74 -11.85
C ILE A 298 -17.40 9.40 -12.02
N ARG A 299 -17.85 8.35 -11.33
CA ARG A 299 -19.28 7.99 -11.24
C ARG A 299 -19.76 7.98 -9.80
N CYS A 300 -20.77 8.78 -9.53
CA CYS A 300 -21.53 8.77 -8.28
C CYS A 300 -23.04 8.64 -8.50
N ASP A 301 -23.43 8.07 -9.64
CA ASP A 301 -24.81 7.86 -10.09
C ASP A 301 -25.36 6.45 -9.78
N VAL A 302 -24.68 5.69 -8.92
CA VAL A 302 -24.90 4.24 -8.76
C VAL A 302 -26.20 3.88 -8.02
N LYS A 303 -26.69 4.73 -7.09
CA LYS A 303 -28.07 4.74 -6.51
C LYS A 303 -28.15 5.56 -5.21
N ALA A 304 -27.17 5.42 -4.32
CA ALA A 304 -27.25 5.99 -2.97
C ALA A 304 -26.94 7.50 -2.97
N LEU A 305 -27.55 8.22 -2.02
CA LEU A 305 -27.35 9.65 -1.83
C LEU A 305 -25.89 9.95 -1.47
N CYS A 306 -25.24 10.78 -2.27
CA CYS A 306 -23.92 11.32 -2.00
C CYS A 306 -24.03 12.60 -1.17
N ARG A 307 -23.21 12.72 -0.12
CA ARG A 307 -23.15 13.88 0.77
C ARG A 307 -21.71 14.34 0.94
N GLY A 308 -21.47 15.65 0.82
CA GLY A 308 -20.13 16.22 1.02
C GLY A 308 -19.13 15.70 0.00
N VAL A 309 -19.43 15.85 -1.30
CA VAL A 309 -18.51 15.51 -2.38
C VAL A 309 -17.77 16.78 -2.80
N ALA A 310 -16.45 16.74 -2.83
CA ALA A 310 -15.62 17.80 -3.37
C ALA A 310 -14.80 17.27 -4.54
N ILE A 311 -14.99 17.83 -5.74
CA ILE A 311 -14.20 17.54 -6.94
C ILE A 311 -13.49 18.83 -7.35
N ILE A 312 -12.19 18.97 -7.10
CA ILE A 312 -11.52 20.29 -7.16
C ILE A 312 -10.20 20.25 -7.92
N GLY A 313 -10.04 21.12 -8.91
CA GLY A 313 -8.75 21.35 -9.57
C GLY A 313 -8.21 20.14 -10.34
N ASN A 314 -9.09 19.30 -10.87
CA ASN A 314 -8.70 18.15 -11.68
C ASN A 314 -8.68 18.51 -13.18
N LEU A 315 -7.84 17.82 -13.94
CA LEU A 315 -7.88 17.86 -15.40
C LEU A 315 -8.51 16.57 -15.93
N PHE A 316 -9.56 16.71 -16.75
CA PHE A 316 -10.25 15.63 -17.42
C PHE A 316 -9.92 15.65 -18.92
N ALA A 317 -8.86 14.94 -19.31
CA ALA A 317 -8.34 14.85 -20.67
C ALA A 317 -9.04 13.78 -21.53
N ASN A 318 -10.20 13.26 -21.09
CA ASN A 318 -10.99 12.33 -21.88
C ASN A 318 -11.61 12.98 -23.12
N ILE A 319 -11.46 12.30 -24.25
CA ILE A 319 -11.96 12.74 -25.56
C ILE A 319 -13.11 11.87 -26.08
N ASN A 320 -13.91 11.28 -25.18
CA ASN A 320 -15.00 10.36 -25.53
C ASN A 320 -16.02 11.04 -26.45
N LYS A 321 -16.20 10.48 -27.66
CA LYS A 321 -17.13 10.98 -28.69
C LYS A 321 -18.43 10.18 -28.79
N THR A 322 -18.46 8.99 -28.19
CA THR A 322 -19.59 8.05 -28.23
C THR A 322 -19.73 7.37 -26.87
N GLY A 323 -20.95 7.00 -26.47
CA GLY A 323 -21.19 6.32 -25.19
C GLY A 323 -21.17 7.31 -24.01
N ASN A 324 -20.21 7.15 -23.09
CA ASN A 324 -20.09 8.01 -21.91
C ASN A 324 -19.46 9.37 -22.30
N LEU A 325 -20.32 10.32 -22.65
CA LEU A 325 -19.92 11.62 -23.17
C LEU A 325 -19.41 12.62 -22.11
N TYR A 326 -19.58 12.32 -20.82
CA TYR A 326 -19.24 13.22 -19.71
C TYR A 326 -18.17 12.59 -18.83
N SER A 327 -17.28 13.40 -18.26
CA SER A 327 -16.22 12.91 -17.39
C SER A 327 -16.73 12.57 -15.98
N ILE A 328 -17.75 13.30 -15.50
CA ILE A 328 -18.35 13.13 -14.17
C ILE A 328 -19.85 12.86 -14.28
N TYR A 329 -20.31 11.75 -13.71
CA TYR A 329 -21.74 11.40 -13.62
C TYR A 329 -22.24 11.57 -12.20
N TRP A 330 -23.15 12.53 -12.02
CA TRP A 330 -23.77 12.85 -10.73
C TRP A 330 -25.12 12.16 -10.56
N GLY A 331 -25.21 11.34 -9.52
CA GLY A 331 -26.48 10.82 -9.00
C GLY A 331 -27.16 11.75 -8.01
N PRO A 332 -28.07 11.20 -7.18
CA PRO A 332 -28.63 11.89 -6.03
C PRO A 332 -27.50 12.42 -5.13
N THR A 333 -27.37 13.74 -5.03
CA THR A 333 -26.24 14.39 -4.36
C THR A 333 -26.70 15.67 -3.66
N VAL A 334 -26.18 15.93 -2.45
CA VAL A 334 -26.41 17.18 -1.71
C VAL A 334 -25.13 17.68 -1.04
N GLY A 335 -24.99 18.99 -0.92
CA GLY A 335 -23.83 19.62 -0.29
C GLY A 335 -22.52 19.26 -0.99
N ALA A 336 -22.54 19.23 -2.32
CA ALA A 336 -21.37 18.95 -3.16
C ALA A 336 -20.86 20.21 -3.86
N VAL A 337 -19.56 20.20 -4.18
CA VAL A 337 -18.90 21.24 -4.95
C VAL A 337 -18.05 20.63 -6.06
N SER A 338 -18.00 21.32 -7.18
CA SER A 338 -17.07 21.04 -8.27
C SER A 338 -16.43 22.33 -8.76
N TYR A 339 -15.16 22.57 -8.42
CA TYR A 339 -14.51 23.87 -8.64
C TYR A 339 -13.13 23.77 -9.29
N GLY A 340 -12.87 24.67 -10.23
CA GLY A 340 -11.56 24.83 -10.87
C GLY A 340 -11.10 23.62 -11.67
N ASN A 341 -12.01 22.71 -12.01
CA ASN A 341 -11.72 21.62 -12.92
C ASN A 341 -11.77 22.10 -14.37
N ASP A 342 -11.03 21.43 -15.25
CA ASP A 342 -11.09 21.67 -16.70
C ASP A 342 -11.25 20.35 -17.46
N ALA A 343 -11.95 20.39 -18.59
CA ALA A 343 -12.27 19.22 -19.38
C ALA A 343 -12.07 19.45 -20.88
N MET A 344 -11.42 18.48 -21.54
CA MET A 344 -11.20 18.52 -22.99
C MET A 344 -12.47 18.26 -23.82
N THR A 345 -13.56 17.79 -23.19
CA THR A 345 -14.85 17.55 -23.83
C THR A 345 -16.02 18.01 -22.96
N ASN A 346 -16.95 17.12 -22.57
CA ASN A 346 -18.05 17.44 -21.66
C ASN A 346 -17.71 16.99 -20.24
N LEU A 347 -18.13 17.79 -19.26
CA LEU A 347 -17.72 17.55 -17.87
C LEU A 347 -18.81 16.91 -17.01
N HIS A 348 -19.96 17.56 -16.83
CA HIS A 348 -20.98 17.13 -15.86
C HIS A 348 -22.22 16.54 -16.52
N PHE A 349 -22.51 15.27 -16.22
CA PHE A 349 -23.86 14.75 -16.35
C PHE A 349 -24.60 14.88 -15.01
N LEU A 350 -25.71 15.60 -15.00
CA LEU A 350 -26.53 15.84 -13.81
C LEU A 350 -27.85 15.06 -13.90
N SER A 351 -28.12 14.24 -12.88
CA SER A 351 -29.44 13.63 -12.68
C SER A 351 -30.46 14.64 -12.11
N ASP A 352 -31.73 14.25 -12.04
CA ASP A 352 -32.82 15.10 -11.53
C ASP A 352 -32.66 15.49 -10.05
N LYS A 353 -31.92 14.70 -9.26
CA LYS A 353 -31.75 14.87 -7.80
C LYS A 353 -30.34 15.32 -7.41
N THR A 354 -29.69 16.07 -8.28
CA THR A 354 -28.33 16.55 -8.06
C THR A 354 -28.33 18.01 -7.62
N ASP A 355 -27.79 18.25 -6.42
CA ASP A 355 -27.47 19.57 -5.87
C ASP A 355 -25.94 19.69 -5.69
N VAL A 356 -25.31 20.42 -6.61
CA VAL A 356 -23.86 20.65 -6.68
C VAL A 356 -23.60 22.08 -7.14
N ASP A 357 -22.72 22.80 -6.45
CA ASP A 357 -22.22 24.10 -6.91
C ASP A 357 -21.04 23.89 -7.87
N ILE A 358 -21.19 24.33 -9.12
CA ILE A 358 -20.24 24.09 -10.22
C ILE A 358 -19.58 25.40 -10.65
N LYS A 359 -18.25 25.45 -10.60
CA LYS A 359 -17.41 26.55 -11.10
C LYS A 359 -16.21 25.98 -11.85
N ASP A 360 -16.51 25.31 -12.96
CA ASP A 360 -15.56 24.53 -13.77
C ASP A 360 -15.54 25.01 -15.24
N GLY A 361 -14.50 24.58 -15.96
CA GLY A 361 -14.33 24.76 -17.40
C GLY A 361 -14.59 23.46 -18.17
N ALA A 362 -15.17 23.59 -19.37
CA ALA A 362 -15.30 22.49 -20.31
C ALA A 362 -15.24 23.01 -21.75
N LYS A 363 -14.50 22.31 -22.61
CA LYS A 363 -14.35 22.65 -24.03
C LYS A 363 -15.69 22.62 -24.78
N ASN A 364 -16.50 21.60 -24.53
CA ASN A 364 -17.78 21.40 -25.22
C ASN A 364 -18.94 21.85 -24.32
N LYS A 365 -19.58 20.91 -23.59
CA LYS A 365 -20.64 21.22 -22.63
C LYS A 365 -20.13 21.16 -21.21
N LEU A 366 -20.44 22.18 -20.42
CA LEU A 366 -20.14 22.12 -18.99
C LEU A 366 -21.11 21.13 -18.33
N THR A 367 -22.40 21.26 -18.61
CA THR A 367 -23.43 20.35 -18.11
C THR A 367 -24.29 19.75 -19.22
N ASN A 368 -24.93 18.62 -18.94
CA ASN A 368 -25.96 18.03 -19.82
C ASN A 368 -27.24 18.86 -19.95
N ARG A 369 -27.36 19.98 -19.21
CA ARG A 369 -28.47 20.93 -19.30
C ARG A 369 -28.15 22.13 -20.19
N ASP A 370 -26.89 22.29 -20.59
CA ASP A 370 -26.47 23.37 -21.48
C ASP A 370 -26.97 23.11 -22.91
N GLU A 371 -27.46 24.16 -23.56
CA GLU A 371 -27.64 24.15 -25.01
C GLU A 371 -26.29 23.86 -25.70
N SER A 372 -26.31 23.17 -26.84
CA SER A 372 -25.07 22.92 -27.59
C SER A 372 -24.42 24.24 -27.96
N LYS A 373 -23.18 24.47 -27.49
CA LYS A 373 -22.36 25.53 -28.07
C LYS A 373 -22.22 25.23 -29.57
N PRO A 374 -22.50 26.17 -30.48
CA PRO A 374 -22.22 25.96 -31.88
C PRO A 374 -20.73 25.64 -32.02
N ASP A 375 -20.41 24.59 -32.79
CA ASP A 375 -19.02 24.30 -33.15
C ASP A 375 -18.39 25.60 -33.62
N SER A 376 -17.23 25.95 -33.03
CA SER A 376 -16.50 27.15 -33.40
C SER A 376 -16.37 27.19 -34.91
N VAL A 377 -17.11 28.09 -35.55
CA VAL A 377 -17.03 28.33 -36.98
C VAL A 377 -15.55 28.56 -37.25
N ASN A 378 -14.96 27.75 -38.14
CA ASN A 378 -13.63 28.00 -38.65
C ASN A 378 -13.61 29.44 -39.16
N VAL A 379 -13.05 30.34 -38.36
CA VAL A 379 -12.77 31.70 -38.80
C VAL A 379 -11.68 31.54 -39.82
N VAL A 380 -12.08 31.44 -41.09
CA VAL A 380 -11.18 31.64 -42.21
C VAL A 380 -10.80 33.11 -42.13
N ILE A 381 -9.64 33.38 -41.54
CA ILE A 381 -9.02 34.70 -41.59
C ILE A 381 -8.58 34.89 -43.06
N PRO A 382 -9.03 35.96 -43.75
CA PRO A 382 -8.69 36.22 -45.14
C PRO A 382 -7.20 36.46 -45.39
#